data_AF-A0A1X0RG28-F1
#
_entry.id   AF-A0A1X0RG28-F1
#
_cell.length_a   1.000
_cell.length_b   1.000
_cell.length_c   1.000
_cell.angle_alpha   90.00
_cell.angle_beta   90.00
_cell.angle_gamma   90.00
#
_symmetry.space_group_name_H-M   'P 1'
#
loop_
_entity.id
_entity.type
_entity.pdbx_description
1 polymer ?
#
loop_
_entity_poly.entity_id
_entity_poly.type
_entity_poly.pdbx_seq_one_letter_code
_entity_poly.pdbx_strand_id
1 'polypeptide(L)'
;MISRWKEQLYGKHVNVCVTNEHMTSQIYLYYYQKLYHPKAMLTKKNKQVSQDIKGALMCVNPKCVAMKSGKSARFRDTLSSLAVGLSGLTQCLIDSPFPTIFPISNQSIQH
;
A
#
# COMPACT_ATOMS: atom_id res chain seq x y z
N MET A 1 5.67 10.82 -14.01
CA MET A 1 5.52 12.26 -14.32
C MET A 1 4.08 12.63 -13.95
N ILE A 2 3.86 13.08 -12.71
CA ILE A 2 2.52 13.51 -12.25
C ILE A 2 2.22 14.86 -12.91
N SER A 3 1.03 14.97 -13.48
CA SER A 3 0.65 16.10 -14.33
C SER A 3 0.38 17.36 -13.49
N ARG A 4 1.41 18.21 -13.32
CA ARG A 4 1.37 19.51 -12.62
C ARG A 4 0.20 20.43 -13.00
N TRP A 5 -0.39 20.25 -14.18
CA TRP A 5 -1.54 21.07 -14.64
C TRP A 5 -2.77 20.91 -13.74
N LYS A 6 -3.01 19.72 -13.17
CA LYS A 6 -4.21 19.45 -12.37
C LYS A 6 -4.11 20.07 -10.96
N GLU A 7 -2.92 20.09 -10.39
CA GLU A 7 -2.61 20.79 -9.14
C GLU A 7 -2.79 22.31 -9.30
N GLN A 8 -2.34 22.88 -10.42
CA GLN A 8 -2.51 24.31 -10.71
C GLN A 8 -3.97 24.73 -10.89
N LEU A 9 -4.82 23.85 -11.44
CA LEU A 9 -6.24 24.13 -11.67
C LEU A 9 -7.08 24.08 -10.38
N TYR A 10 -6.78 23.17 -9.45
CA TYR A 10 -7.61 22.94 -8.26
C TYR A 10 -6.97 23.36 -6.94
N GLY A 11 -5.70 23.76 -6.93
CA GLY A 11 -4.99 24.18 -5.71
C GLY A 11 -5.57 25.42 -5.01
N LYS A 12 -6.51 26.13 -5.64
CA LYS A 12 -7.26 27.24 -5.01
C LYS A 12 -8.47 26.78 -4.18
N HIS A 13 -8.97 25.56 -4.37
CA HIS A 13 -10.23 25.10 -3.77
C HIS A 13 -10.12 23.77 -3.01
N VAL A 14 -9.07 22.99 -3.27
CA VAL A 14 -8.83 21.70 -2.59
C VAL A 14 -7.35 21.59 -2.25
N ASN A 15 -7.06 21.22 -1.00
CA ASN A 15 -5.68 20.94 -0.59
C ASN A 15 -5.23 19.61 -1.20
N VAL A 16 -4.13 19.63 -1.96
CA VAL A 16 -3.55 18.43 -2.59
C VAL A 16 -2.24 18.11 -1.87
N CYS A 17 -2.22 17.00 -1.11
CA CYS A 17 -1.01 16.49 -0.46
C CYS A 17 -0.38 15.42 -1.39
N VAL A 18 0.86 15.65 -1.85
CA VAL A 18 1.63 14.69 -2.68
C VAL A 18 2.45 13.77 -1.77
N THR A 19 2.13 12.48 -1.78
CA THR A 19 2.76 11.47 -0.92
C THR A 19 3.66 10.54 -1.73
N ASN A 20 4.73 10.03 -1.12
CA ASN A 20 5.53 8.95 -1.69
C ASN A 20 4.68 7.67 -1.86
N GLU A 21 4.84 6.93 -2.96
CA GLU A 21 4.11 5.68 -3.23
C GLU A 21 4.87 4.44 -2.74
N HIS A 22 6.10 4.59 -2.22
CA HIS A 22 6.96 3.46 -1.90
C HIS A 22 6.27 2.43 -0.96
N MET A 23 6.24 1.17 -1.39
CA MET A 23 5.60 0.02 -0.72
C MET A 23 4.09 0.13 -0.44
N THR A 24 3.40 1.20 -0.83
CA THR A 24 1.94 1.38 -0.60
C THR A 24 1.10 0.23 -1.16
N SER A 25 1.52 -0.33 -2.31
CA SER A 25 0.89 -1.48 -2.96
C SER A 25 1.35 -2.83 -2.43
N GLN A 26 2.19 -2.88 -1.40
CA GLN A 26 2.75 -4.13 -0.88
C GLN A 26 2.76 -4.21 0.65
N ILE A 27 2.20 -3.22 1.35
CA ILE A 27 2.22 -3.18 2.82
C ILE A 27 0.83 -3.36 3.40
N TYR A 28 0.74 -4.19 4.45
CA TYR A 28 -0.43 -4.30 5.29
C TYR A 28 -0.33 -3.24 6.38
N LEU A 29 -1.14 -2.21 6.25
CA LEU A 29 -1.14 -1.03 7.11
C LEU A 29 -1.23 -1.33 8.61
N TYR A 30 -2.05 -2.30 9.03
CA TYR A 30 -2.29 -2.56 10.46
C TYR A 30 -1.14 -3.28 11.16
N TYR A 31 -0.36 -4.10 10.45
CA TYR A 31 0.80 -4.82 11.00
C TYR A 31 2.13 -4.34 10.45
N TYR A 32 2.13 -3.32 9.58
CA TYR A 32 3.32 -2.78 8.93
C TYR A 32 4.18 -3.87 8.25
N GLN A 33 3.53 -4.84 7.62
CA GLN A 33 4.17 -6.03 7.06
C GLN A 33 3.94 -6.18 5.57
N LYS A 34 4.89 -6.81 4.88
CA LYS A 34 4.79 -7.08 3.46
C LYS A 34 3.65 -8.06 3.16
N LEU A 35 2.89 -7.76 2.11
CA LEU A 35 1.85 -8.59 1.55
C LEU A 35 2.38 -9.41 0.37
N TYR A 36 1.69 -10.50 0.07
CA TYR A 36 2.10 -11.45 -0.98
C TYR A 36 0.98 -11.64 -2.00
N HIS A 37 1.35 -12.04 -3.22
CA HIS A 37 0.35 -12.42 -4.21
C HIS A 37 -0.30 -13.75 -3.81
N PRO A 38 -1.65 -13.81 -3.74
CA PRO A 38 -2.33 -15.08 -3.54
C PRO A 38 -2.12 -15.98 -4.75
N LYS A 39 -2.04 -17.28 -4.53
CA LYS A 39 -1.84 -18.27 -5.57
C LYS A 39 -3.11 -19.08 -5.78
N ALA A 40 -3.55 -19.19 -7.02
CA ALA A 40 -4.60 -20.10 -7.45
C ALA A 40 -3.99 -21.30 -8.16
N MET A 41 -4.52 -22.49 -7.87
CA MET A 41 -4.17 -23.71 -8.58
C MET A 41 -5.09 -23.83 -9.80
N LEU A 42 -4.51 -23.87 -10.99
CA LEU A 42 -5.24 -23.96 -12.25
C LEU A 42 -4.80 -25.18 -13.03
N THR A 43 -5.75 -25.87 -13.65
CA THR A 43 -5.43 -26.98 -14.56
C THR A 43 -5.15 -26.44 -15.95
N LYS A 44 -3.91 -26.62 -16.43
CA LYS A 44 -3.51 -26.32 -17.80
C LYS A 44 -2.95 -27.58 -18.45
N LYS A 45 -3.52 -28.00 -19.58
CA LYS A 45 -3.08 -29.20 -20.31
C LYS A 45 -2.94 -30.45 -19.40
N ASN A 46 -3.96 -30.72 -18.59
CA ASN A 46 -4.00 -31.80 -17.58
C ASN A 46 -2.90 -31.76 -16.49
N LYS A 47 -2.17 -30.65 -16.37
CA LYS A 47 -1.21 -30.41 -15.28
C LYS A 47 -1.74 -29.31 -14.36
N GLN A 48 -1.55 -29.48 -13.05
CA GLN A 48 -1.84 -28.42 -12.10
C GLN A 48 -0.70 -27.41 -12.09
N VAL A 49 -1.04 -26.13 -12.20
CA VAL A 49 -0.09 -25.01 -12.24
C VAL A 49 -0.52 -23.98 -11.21
N SER A 50 0.42 -23.57 -10.36
CA SER A 50 0.22 -22.43 -9.45
C SER A 50 0.36 -21.13 -10.24
N GLN A 51 -0.64 -20.27 -10.19
CA GLN A 51 -0.59 -18.93 -10.77
C GLN A 51 -0.94 -17.86 -9.74
N ASP A 52 -0.21 -16.75 -9.78
CA ASP A 52 -0.52 -15.59 -8.96
C ASP A 52 -1.84 -14.95 -9.41
N ILE A 53 -2.69 -14.62 -8.44
CA ILE A 53 -3.94 -13.90 -8.66
C ILE A 53 -3.59 -12.41 -8.81
N LYS A 54 -3.81 -11.88 -10.01
CA LYS A 54 -3.57 -10.47 -10.32
C LYS A 54 -4.55 -9.57 -9.56
N GLY A 55 -4.07 -8.41 -9.12
CA GLY A 55 -4.90 -7.38 -8.48
C GLY A 55 -5.27 -7.67 -7.03
N ALA A 56 -4.91 -8.83 -6.48
CA ALA A 56 -5.12 -9.18 -5.09
C ALA A 56 -3.79 -9.34 -4.35
N LEU A 57 -3.83 -9.06 -3.06
CA LEU A 57 -2.73 -9.22 -2.13
C LEU A 57 -3.26 -9.84 -0.83
N MET A 58 -2.47 -10.72 -0.23
CA MET A 58 -2.85 -11.41 0.99
C MET A 58 -1.83 -11.22 2.10
N CYS A 59 -2.36 -11.08 3.32
CA CYS A 59 -1.55 -11.14 4.53
C CYS A 59 -1.37 -12.61 4.95
N VAL A 60 -0.12 -13.02 5.15
CA VAL A 60 0.26 -14.39 5.58
C VAL A 60 0.59 -14.48 7.07
N ASN A 61 0.56 -13.35 7.78
CA ASN A 61 0.88 -13.33 9.20
C ASN A 61 -0.28 -13.95 10.01
N PRO A 62 -0.03 -14.98 10.84
CA PRO A 62 -1.06 -15.61 11.68
C PRO A 62 -1.75 -14.64 12.65
N LYS A 63 -1.08 -13.53 13.02
CA LYS A 63 -1.65 -12.48 13.87
C LYS A 63 -2.69 -11.64 13.11
N CYS A 64 -2.68 -11.65 11.78
CA CYS A 64 -3.57 -10.85 10.97
C CYS A 64 -5.04 -11.19 11.17
N VAL A 65 -5.86 -10.20 11.52
CA VAL A 65 -7.31 -10.36 11.71
C VAL A 65 -7.96 -10.85 10.42
N ALA A 66 -7.49 -10.37 9.27
CA ALA A 66 -7.95 -10.82 7.97
C ALA A 66 -7.61 -12.31 7.72
N MET A 67 -6.46 -12.79 8.21
CA MET A 67 -6.09 -14.20 8.12
C MET A 67 -6.95 -15.07 9.05
N LYS A 68 -7.17 -14.63 10.30
CA LYS A 68 -8.02 -15.35 11.27
C LYS A 68 -9.48 -15.49 10.81
N SER A 69 -9.96 -14.54 10.02
CA SER A 69 -11.32 -14.55 9.47
C SER A 69 -11.45 -15.20 8.09
N GLY A 70 -10.36 -15.78 7.54
CA GLY A 70 -10.35 -16.37 6.20
C GLY A 70 -10.46 -15.35 5.04
N LYS A 71 -10.39 -14.06 5.33
CA LYS A 71 -10.53 -12.93 4.37
C LYS A 71 -9.19 -12.20 4.18
N SER A 72 -8.09 -12.95 4.12
CA SER A 72 -6.73 -12.38 4.07
C SER A 72 -6.42 -11.67 2.76
N ALA A 73 -7.06 -12.08 1.66
CA ALA A 73 -6.92 -11.46 0.35
C ALA A 73 -7.75 -10.17 0.24
N ARG A 74 -7.13 -9.11 -0.26
CA ARG A 74 -7.73 -7.80 -0.52
C ARG A 74 -7.28 -7.27 -1.86
N PHE A 75 -8.08 -6.40 -2.47
CA PHE A 75 -7.70 -5.72 -3.70
C PHE A 75 -6.51 -4.79 -3.44
N ARG A 76 -5.48 -4.90 -4.27
CA ARG A 76 -4.26 -4.09 -4.19
C ARG A 76 -4.59 -2.60 -4.24
N ASP A 77 -5.48 -2.21 -5.15
CA ASP A 77 -5.75 -0.79 -5.39
C ASP A 77 -6.47 -0.14 -4.21
N THR A 78 -7.33 -0.89 -3.50
CA THR A 78 -7.95 -0.45 -2.23
C THR A 78 -6.94 -0.31 -1.10
N LEU A 79 -5.96 -1.22 -1.02
CA LEU A 79 -4.89 -1.13 -0.03
C LEU A 79 -3.97 0.07 -0.32
N SER A 80 -3.59 0.25 -1.59
CA SER A 80 -2.78 1.40 -2.02
C SER A 80 -3.50 2.73 -1.75
N SER A 81 -4.78 2.85 -2.11
CA SER A 81 -5.53 4.10 -1.90
C SER A 81 -5.67 4.44 -0.42
N LEU A 82 -5.88 3.45 0.44
CA LEU A 82 -5.92 3.63 1.88
C LEU A 82 -4.55 4.07 2.42
N ALA A 83 -3.47 3.43 1.99
CA ALA A 83 -2.12 3.78 2.41
C ALA A 83 -1.74 5.21 1.99
N VAL A 84 -2.07 5.60 0.75
CA VAL A 84 -1.88 6.97 0.24
C VAL A 84 -2.72 7.97 1.04
N GLY A 85 -4.00 7.69 1.27
CA GLY A 85 -4.89 8.57 2.03
C GLY A 85 -4.38 8.81 3.46
N LEU A 86 -3.93 7.76 4.14
CA LEU A 86 -3.38 7.88 5.48
C LEU A 86 -2.04 8.60 5.51
N SER A 87 -1.17 8.35 4.52
CA SER A 87 0.08 9.09 4.36
C SER A 87 -0.18 10.58 4.23
N GLY A 88 -1.15 10.94 3.36
CA GLY A 88 -1.58 12.31 3.15
C GLY A 88 -2.10 12.91 4.45
N LEU A 89 -3.03 12.24 5.12
CA LEU A 89 -3.58 12.69 6.40
C LEU A 89 -2.49 12.91 7.46
N THR A 90 -1.53 11.99 7.61
CA THR A 90 -0.44 12.17 8.57
C THR A 90 0.47 13.34 8.20
N GLN A 91 0.72 13.55 6.92
CA GLN A 91 1.51 14.67 6.45
C GLN A 91 0.77 16.00 6.69
N CYS A 92 -0.52 16.08 6.39
CA CYS A 92 -1.26 17.33 6.55
C CYS A 92 -1.65 17.62 8.04
N LEU A 93 -1.64 16.63 8.95
CA LEU A 93 -2.02 16.80 10.38
C LEU A 93 -0.84 16.86 11.36
N ILE A 94 0.24 16.12 11.10
CA ILE A 94 1.35 15.91 12.05
C ILE A 94 2.66 16.50 11.49
N ASP A 95 2.66 16.99 10.23
CA ASP A 95 3.86 17.40 9.48
C ASP A 95 4.97 16.32 9.47
N SER A 96 4.61 15.07 9.76
CA SER A 96 5.53 13.94 9.84
C SER A 96 5.21 12.92 8.76
N PRO A 97 6.23 12.36 8.08
CA PRO A 97 6.03 11.26 7.15
C PRO A 97 5.48 10.03 7.85
N PHE A 98 4.55 9.32 7.19
CA PHE A 98 4.05 8.04 7.67
C PHE A 98 5.21 7.03 7.71
N PRO A 99 5.47 6.36 8.86
CA PRO A 99 6.70 5.58 9.10
C PRO A 99 6.88 4.35 8.19
N THR A 100 5.93 4.07 7.33
CA THR A 100 5.81 2.84 6.54
C THR A 100 6.14 3.02 5.07
N ILE A 101 6.13 4.27 4.60
CA ILE A 101 6.24 4.62 3.18
C ILE A 101 7.64 5.19 2.89
N PHE A 102 8.47 5.36 3.91
CA PHE A 102 9.87 5.71 3.74
C PHE A 102 10.72 4.54 4.24
N PRO A 103 11.71 4.05 3.46
CA PRO A 103 12.83 3.38 4.12
C PRO A 103 13.42 4.40 5.09
N ILE A 104 13.71 3.98 6.33
CA ILE A 104 14.49 4.80 7.25
C ILE A 104 15.87 4.96 6.61
N SER A 105 16.03 5.96 5.73
CA SER A 105 17.35 6.48 5.43
C SER A 105 17.75 7.19 6.71
N ASN A 106 18.71 6.59 7.43
CA ASN A 106 19.37 7.17 8.60
C ASN A 106 19.47 8.69 8.45
N GLN A 107 18.56 9.42 9.09
CA GLN A 107 18.81 10.81 9.41
C GLN A 107 19.78 10.74 10.58
N SER A 108 21.06 10.71 10.23
CA SER A 108 22.11 11.11 11.13
C SER A 108 21.75 12.51 11.62
N ILE A 109 21.24 12.57 12.84
CA ILE A 109 21.29 13.75 13.69
C ILE A 109 22.76 14.16 13.74
N GLN A 110 23.12 15.29 13.15
CA GLN A 110 24.20 16.12 13.67
C GLN A 110 23.87 17.60 13.43
N HIS A 111 23.62 18.26 14.56
CA HIS A 111 23.71 19.68 14.93
C HIS A 111 23.70 20.76 13.85
#